data_AF-A0A2D3PVK0-F1
#
_entry.id   AF-A0A2D3PVK0-F1
#
_cell.length_a   1.000
_cell.length_b   1.000
_cell.length_c   1.000
_cell.angle_alpha   90.00
_cell.angle_beta   90.00
_cell.angle_gamma   90.00
#
_symmetry.space_group_name_H-M   'P 1'
#
loop_
_entity.id
_entity.type
_entity.pdbx_description
1 polymer ?
#
loop_
_entity_poly.entity_id
_entity_poly.type
_entity_poly.pdbx_seq_one_letter_code
_entity_poly.pdbx_strand_id
1 'polypeptide(L)'
;MKRKELKISPVPEDSKFYKIYAHILLLWPFAPIIMAFIFLFFIGDEACSKFFDEFMKVKEFLIFVVIAWLASTLNMFRELFNYLIVEEVCYVDKKTFFYQKFRRAFGMRKLMTNLEIPFSDISEVKEGKKPSFLYFFFSPIAHRNSVELITTDGKKYQIMNSVLFGSRNSLKPNSKVTDERTTKIYNEVKNMISK
;
A
#
# COMPACT_ATOMS: atom_id res chain seq x y z
N MET A 1 8.05 24.79 -21.37
CA MET A 1 7.82 23.38 -21.77
C MET A 1 6.84 22.78 -20.76
N LYS A 2 5.70 22.21 -21.19
CA LYS A 2 4.72 21.63 -20.25
C LYS A 2 5.43 20.56 -19.41
N ARG A 3 5.52 20.78 -18.10
CA ARG A 3 6.10 19.84 -17.13
C ARG A 3 5.33 18.54 -17.28
N LYS A 4 5.97 17.50 -17.84
CA LYS A 4 5.37 16.18 -17.92
C LYS A 4 5.33 15.63 -16.51
N GLU A 5 4.13 15.44 -15.98
CA GLU A 5 3.87 14.91 -14.65
C GLU A 5 3.16 13.57 -14.82
N LEU A 6 3.69 12.54 -14.18
CA LEU A 6 3.08 11.23 -14.07
C LEU A 6 2.67 11.04 -12.63
N LYS A 7 1.36 10.92 -12.43
CA LYS A 7 0.74 10.66 -11.15
C LYS A 7 0.31 9.21 -11.06
N ILE A 8 0.76 8.53 -10.00
CA ILE A 8 0.53 7.11 -9.78
C ILE A 8 -0.13 6.97 -8.41
N SER A 9 -1.37 6.47 -8.41
CA SER A 9 -2.13 6.17 -7.20
C SER A 9 -2.77 4.78 -7.32
N PRO A 10 -2.71 3.93 -6.29
CA PRO A 10 -3.43 2.66 -6.26
C PRO A 10 -4.95 2.85 -6.34
N VAL A 11 -5.46 3.93 -5.72
CA VAL A 11 -6.87 4.29 -5.73
C VAL A 11 -7.16 5.16 -6.96
N PRO A 12 -8.12 4.77 -7.82
CA PRO A 12 -8.52 5.59 -8.98
C PRO A 12 -8.97 6.99 -8.55
N GLU A 13 -8.57 8.03 -9.30
CA GLU A 13 -8.89 9.42 -8.95
C GLU A 13 -10.36 9.77 -9.19
N ASP A 14 -10.98 9.15 -10.16
CA ASP A 14 -12.37 9.31 -10.57
C ASP A 14 -13.36 8.61 -9.62
N SER A 15 -12.89 7.64 -8.82
CA SER A 15 -13.75 6.88 -7.92
C SER A 15 -13.83 7.46 -6.51
N LYS A 16 -14.94 8.16 -6.22
CA LYS A 16 -15.30 8.58 -4.85
C LYS A 16 -15.48 7.37 -3.92
N PHE A 17 -16.04 6.27 -4.44
CA PHE A 17 -16.27 5.05 -3.68
C PHE A 17 -14.97 4.43 -3.19
N TYR A 18 -13.98 4.22 -4.06
CA TYR A 18 -12.72 3.58 -3.68
C TYR A 18 -11.87 4.46 -2.76
N LYS A 19 -11.99 5.79 -2.88
CA LYS A 19 -11.41 6.71 -1.91
C LYS A 19 -12.00 6.49 -0.52
N ILE A 20 -13.32 6.46 -0.38
CA ILE A 20 -13.98 6.23 0.92
C ILE A 20 -13.64 4.83 1.44
N TYR A 21 -13.73 3.80 0.59
CA TYR A 21 -13.50 2.42 0.97
C TYR A 21 -12.06 2.17 1.45
N ALA A 22 -11.05 2.78 0.80
CA ALA A 22 -9.66 2.69 1.26
C ALA A 22 -9.44 3.26 2.67
N HIS A 23 -10.23 4.27 3.07
CA HIS A 23 -10.18 4.84 4.41
C HIS A 23 -10.97 3.99 5.42
N ILE A 24 -12.09 3.38 5.02
CA ILE A 24 -12.82 2.42 5.85
C ILE A 24 -11.93 1.22 6.20
N LEU A 25 -11.06 0.78 5.29
CA LEU A 25 -10.11 -0.30 5.57
C LEU A 25 -9.13 0.02 6.72
N LEU A 26 -8.86 1.30 7.03
CA LEU A 26 -8.08 1.66 8.21
C LEU A 26 -8.82 1.39 9.53
N LEU A 27 -10.15 1.29 9.48
CA LEU A 27 -10.99 0.96 10.63
C LEU A 27 -11.19 -0.55 10.79
N TRP A 28 -10.93 -1.32 9.73
CA TRP A 28 -11.14 -2.77 9.70
C TRP A 28 -10.44 -3.52 10.84
N PRO A 29 -9.18 -3.19 11.23
CA PRO A 29 -8.54 -3.88 12.34
C PRO A 29 -9.32 -3.77 13.66
N PHE A 30 -10.09 -2.71 13.87
CA PHE A 30 -10.89 -2.50 15.09
C PHE A 30 -12.25 -3.19 15.06
N ALA A 31 -12.68 -3.75 13.92
CA ALA A 31 -13.98 -4.41 13.78
C ALA A 31 -14.21 -5.51 14.84
N PRO A 32 -13.24 -6.38 15.18
CA PRO A 32 -13.43 -7.38 16.23
C PRO A 32 -13.72 -6.77 17.61
N ILE A 33 -13.07 -5.66 17.96
CA ILE A 33 -13.29 -4.95 19.24
C ILE A 33 -14.71 -4.36 19.27
N ILE A 34 -15.11 -3.70 18.18
CA ILE A 34 -16.45 -3.10 18.06
C ILE A 34 -17.52 -4.19 18.19
N MET A 35 -17.35 -5.31 17.48
CA MET A 35 -18.27 -6.44 17.55
C MET A 35 -18.33 -7.07 18.94
N ALA A 36 -17.18 -7.24 19.61
CA ALA A 36 -17.13 -7.75 20.97
C ALA A 36 -17.86 -6.83 21.96
N PHE A 37 -17.67 -5.51 21.83
CA PHE A 37 -18.36 -4.53 22.67
C PHE A 37 -19.88 -4.57 22.47
N ILE A 38 -20.32 -4.60 21.21
CA ILE A 38 -21.75 -4.72 20.86
C ILE A 38 -22.32 -6.02 21.45
N PHE A 39 -21.63 -7.14 21.27
CA PHE A 39 -22.06 -8.42 21.82
C PHE A 39 -22.24 -8.34 23.34
N LEU A 40 -21.20 -7.91 24.07
CA LEU A 40 -21.24 -7.80 25.54
C LEU A 40 -22.36 -6.88 26.04
N PHE A 41 -22.68 -5.82 25.30
CA PHE A 41 -23.80 -4.93 25.62
C PHE A 41 -25.17 -5.62 25.53
N PHE A 42 -25.35 -6.59 24.62
CA PHE A 42 -26.64 -7.24 24.38
C PHE A 42 -26.94 -8.46 25.26
N ILE A 43 -25.93 -9.18 25.76
CA ILE A 43 -26.14 -10.44 26.50
C ILE A 43 -26.53 -10.26 27.98
N GLY A 44 -26.48 -9.04 28.52
CA GLY A 44 -26.89 -8.73 29.90
C GLY A 44 -25.88 -9.18 30.97
N ASP A 45 -25.97 -8.59 32.17
CA ASP A 45 -24.93 -8.66 33.20
C ASP A 45 -24.60 -10.10 33.68
N GLU A 46 -25.61 -10.98 33.79
CA GLU A 46 -25.40 -12.35 34.30
C GLU A 46 -24.72 -13.28 33.28
N ALA A 47 -25.02 -13.12 31.99
CA ALA A 47 -24.32 -13.85 30.94
C ALA A 47 -22.91 -13.27 30.71
N CYS A 48 -22.77 -11.95 30.89
CA CYS A 48 -21.49 -11.25 30.81
C CYS A 48 -20.52 -11.74 31.90
N SER A 49 -20.98 -11.89 33.15
CA SER A 49 -20.15 -12.40 34.25
C SER A 49 -19.70 -13.85 34.01
N LYS A 50 -20.61 -14.74 33.59
CA LYS A 50 -20.28 -16.12 33.22
C LYS A 50 -19.29 -16.19 32.06
N PHE A 51 -19.45 -15.31 31.07
CA PHE A 51 -18.50 -15.18 29.96
C PHE A 51 -17.11 -14.79 30.48
N PHE A 52 -17.01 -13.79 31.35
CA PHE A 52 -15.73 -13.39 31.95
C PHE A 52 -15.10 -14.49 32.80
N ASP A 53 -15.87 -15.24 33.59
CA ASP A 53 -15.34 -16.34 34.39
C ASP A 53 -14.72 -17.44 33.53
N GLU A 54 -15.40 -17.87 32.46
CA GLU A 54 -14.84 -18.82 31.49
C GLU A 54 -13.63 -18.23 30.75
N PHE A 55 -13.67 -16.95 30.41
CA PHE A 55 -12.59 -16.23 29.74
C PHE A 55 -11.32 -16.18 30.60
N MET A 56 -11.47 -16.00 31.92
CA MET A 56 -10.36 -15.98 32.87
C MET A 56 -9.70 -17.36 33.04
N LYS A 57 -10.44 -18.46 32.84
CA LYS A 57 -9.87 -19.82 32.85
C LYS A 57 -8.89 -20.07 31.70
N VAL A 58 -9.08 -19.42 30.56
CA VAL A 58 -8.24 -19.56 29.34
C VAL A 58 -7.33 -18.36 29.08
N LYS A 59 -7.02 -17.57 30.10
CA LYS A 59 -6.30 -16.28 29.99
C LYS A 59 -4.98 -16.34 29.22
N GLU A 60 -4.20 -17.43 29.32
CA GLU A 60 -2.91 -17.54 28.61
C GLU A 60 -3.09 -17.67 27.09
N PHE A 61 -4.03 -18.50 26.66
CA PHE A 61 -4.40 -18.62 25.26
C PHE A 61 -4.95 -17.30 24.72
N LEU A 62 -5.73 -16.59 25.52
CA LEU A 62 -6.24 -15.28 25.16
C LEU A 62 -5.14 -14.25 24.93
N ILE A 63 -4.16 -14.17 25.85
CA ILE A 63 -3.01 -13.27 25.70
C ILE A 63 -2.29 -13.56 24.37
N PHE A 64 -2.08 -14.84 24.04
CA PHE A 64 -1.52 -15.24 22.75
C PHE A 64 -2.38 -14.76 21.56
N VAL A 65 -3.71 -14.94 21.61
CA VAL A 65 -4.62 -14.47 20.56
C VAL A 65 -4.58 -12.95 20.40
N VAL A 66 -4.54 -12.19 21.50
CA VAL A 66 -4.45 -10.72 21.46
C VAL A 66 -3.13 -10.26 20.84
N ILE A 67 -2.00 -10.90 21.20
CA ILE A 67 -0.69 -10.61 20.61
C ILE A 67 -0.71 -10.92 19.10
N ALA A 68 -1.24 -12.07 18.69
CA ALA A 68 -1.35 -12.44 17.29
C ALA A 68 -2.24 -11.46 16.50
N TRP A 69 -3.36 -11.02 17.09
CA TRP A 69 -4.24 -10.01 16.51
C TRP A 69 -3.54 -8.64 16.39
N LEU A 70 -2.79 -8.20 17.41
CA LEU A 70 -2.02 -6.96 17.37
C LEU A 70 -0.95 -7.01 16.26
N ALA A 71 -0.20 -8.12 16.16
CA ALA A 71 0.80 -8.32 15.12
C ALA A 71 0.18 -8.26 13.71
N SER A 72 -0.96 -8.94 13.52
CA SER A 72 -1.72 -8.91 12.26
C SER A 72 -2.21 -7.50 11.93
N THR A 73 -2.73 -6.79 12.92
CA THR A 73 -3.21 -5.41 12.81
C THR A 73 -2.09 -4.45 12.39
N LEU A 74 -0.94 -4.52 13.06
CA LEU A 74 0.23 -3.72 12.71
C LEU A 74 0.70 -4.02 11.28
N ASN A 75 0.71 -5.28 10.87
CA ASN A 75 1.07 -5.66 9.51
C ASN A 75 0.08 -5.08 8.48
N MET A 76 -1.23 -5.17 8.75
CA MET A 76 -2.26 -4.61 7.89
C MET A 76 -2.13 -3.08 7.75
N PHE A 77 -1.88 -2.37 8.86
CA PHE A 77 -1.63 -0.92 8.81
C PHE A 77 -0.40 -0.58 7.98
N ARG A 78 0.71 -1.28 8.21
CA ARG A 78 1.95 -1.10 7.45
C ARG A 78 1.66 -1.20 5.95
N GLU A 79 0.88 -2.19 5.56
CA GLU A 79 0.54 -2.40 4.16
C GLU A 79 -0.41 -1.35 3.58
N LEU A 80 -1.48 -0.99 4.31
CA LEU A 80 -2.41 0.06 3.88
C LEU A 80 -1.67 1.39 3.67
N PHE A 81 -0.83 1.79 4.62
CA PHE A 81 -0.09 3.06 4.57
C PHE A 81 1.07 3.07 3.59
N ASN A 82 1.65 1.92 3.27
CA ASN A 82 2.77 1.85 2.34
C ASN A 82 2.34 1.66 0.91
N TYR A 83 1.12 1.17 0.63
CA TYR A 83 0.75 0.74 -0.72
C TYR A 83 -0.68 1.02 -1.18
N LEU A 84 -1.63 1.34 -0.28
CA LEU A 84 -2.99 1.70 -0.68
C LEU A 84 -3.21 3.21 -0.61
N ILE A 85 -2.72 3.82 0.46
CA ILE A 85 -2.95 5.23 0.82
C ILE A 85 -1.71 6.07 0.42
N VAL A 86 -1.16 5.76 -0.75
CA VAL A 86 0.05 6.36 -1.28
C VAL A 86 -0.23 6.98 -2.64
N GLU A 87 0.41 8.11 -2.90
CA GLU A 87 0.42 8.78 -4.19
C GLU A 87 1.87 9.07 -4.55
N GLU A 88 2.30 8.61 -5.72
CA GLU A 88 3.64 8.85 -6.24
C GLU A 88 3.53 9.79 -7.44
N VAL A 89 4.34 10.85 -7.44
CA VAL A 89 4.36 11.87 -8.49
C VAL A 89 5.76 11.92 -9.05
N CYS A 90 5.87 11.70 -10.35
CA CYS A 90 7.12 11.79 -11.10
C CYS A 90 7.02 12.96 -12.06
N TYR A 91 8.03 13.83 -12.10
CA TYR A 91 8.08 14.89 -13.11
C TYR A 91 9.52 15.22 -13.49
N VAL A 92 9.69 15.86 -14.63
CA VAL A 92 11.00 16.31 -15.12
C VAL A 92 11.04 17.82 -15.14
N ASP A 93 12.11 18.37 -14.57
CA ASP A 93 12.45 19.79 -14.71
C ASP A 93 13.95 19.94 -15.00
N LYS A 94 14.30 20.75 -16.00
CA LYS A 94 15.70 21.07 -16.39
C LYS A 94 16.67 19.87 -16.33
N LYS A 95 16.31 18.73 -16.97
CA LYS A 95 17.11 17.48 -17.02
C LYS A 95 17.32 16.78 -15.67
N THR A 96 16.50 17.10 -14.68
CA THR A 96 16.44 16.42 -13.38
C THR A 96 15.11 15.70 -13.28
N PHE A 97 15.15 14.43 -12.90
CA PHE A 97 13.99 13.62 -12.58
C PHE A 97 13.63 13.81 -11.11
N PHE A 98 12.40 14.20 -10.84
CA PHE A 98 11.87 14.34 -9.49
C PHE A 98 10.92 13.20 -9.20
N TYR A 99 11.10 12.57 -8.05
CA TYR A 99 10.21 11.55 -7.51
C TYR A 99 9.73 11.97 -6.13
N GLN A 100 8.41 12.12 -6.00
CA GLN A 100 7.76 12.48 -4.75
C GLN A 100 6.77 11.42 -4.33
N LYS A 101 6.92 10.94 -3.09
CA LYS A 101 5.99 10.00 -2.47
C LYS A 101 5.18 10.71 -1.40
N PHE A 102 3.87 10.67 -1.54
CA PHE A 102 2.91 11.24 -0.61
C PHE A 102 2.08 10.15 0.06
N ARG A 103 1.72 10.38 1.32
CA ARG A 103 0.70 9.61 2.04
C ARG A 103 -0.58 10.43 2.10
N ARG A 104 -1.72 9.82 1.76
CA ARG A 104 -3.03 10.50 1.65
C ARG A 104 -4.10 9.91 2.55
N ALA A 105 -4.06 10.18 3.84
CA ALA A 105 -5.05 9.67 4.79
C ALA A 105 -5.98 10.78 5.29
N PHE A 106 -7.28 10.54 5.31
CA PHE A 106 -8.32 11.40 5.87
C PHE A 106 -8.25 12.85 5.36
N GLY A 107 -8.00 13.02 4.06
CA GLY A 107 -7.88 14.35 3.43
C GLY A 107 -6.53 15.05 3.66
N MET A 108 -5.67 14.51 4.53
CA MET A 108 -4.31 15.02 4.72
C MET A 108 -3.37 14.46 3.65
N ARG A 109 -2.54 15.32 3.06
CA ARG A 109 -1.45 14.93 2.14
C ARG A 109 -0.12 15.23 2.81
N LYS A 110 0.64 14.18 3.16
CA LYS A 110 1.97 14.30 3.78
C LYS A 110 3.04 13.84 2.81
N LEU A 111 4.05 14.66 2.56
CA LEU A 111 5.25 14.27 1.80
C LEU A 111 6.10 13.32 2.66
N MET A 112 6.40 12.15 2.12
CA MET A 112 7.20 11.11 2.77
C MET A 112 8.61 11.03 2.21
N THR A 113 8.73 11.20 0.90
CA THR A 113 10.02 11.10 0.19
C THR A 113 10.03 12.10 -0.94
N ASN A 114 11.13 12.83 -1.08
CA ASN A 114 11.41 13.70 -2.22
C ASN A 114 12.82 13.35 -2.71
N LEU A 115 12.92 12.86 -3.94
CA LEU A 115 14.18 12.52 -4.58
C LEU A 115 14.34 13.37 -5.83
N GLU A 116 15.56 13.82 -6.04
CA GLU A 116 15.97 14.61 -7.18
C GLU A 116 17.16 13.89 -7.80
N ILE A 117 16.98 13.39 -9.01
CA ILE A 117 17.95 12.54 -9.69
C ILE A 117 18.30 13.20 -11.03
N PRO A 118 19.50 13.75 -11.19
CA PRO A 118 19.99 14.25 -12.48
C PRO A 118 20.00 13.13 -13.52
N PHE A 119 19.70 13.45 -14.79
CA PHE A 119 19.74 12.43 -15.84
C PHE A 119 21.13 11.80 -16.04
N SER A 120 22.21 12.54 -15.75
CA SER A 120 23.57 12.02 -15.75
C SER A 120 23.78 10.86 -14.79
N ASP A 121 22.99 10.85 -13.72
CA ASP A 121 23.12 9.89 -12.64
C ASP A 121 22.22 8.69 -12.87
N ILE A 122 21.31 8.73 -13.86
CA ILE A 122 20.46 7.60 -14.22
C ILE A 122 21.22 6.70 -15.19
N SER A 123 21.59 5.51 -14.72
CA SER A 123 22.21 4.49 -15.55
C SER A 123 21.17 3.73 -16.37
N GLU A 124 20.07 3.31 -15.75
CA GLU A 124 19.11 2.43 -16.40
C GLU A 124 17.72 2.50 -15.76
N VAL A 125 16.70 2.26 -16.58
CA VAL A 125 15.31 2.06 -16.13
C VAL A 125 14.91 0.64 -16.47
N LYS A 126 14.45 -0.12 -15.49
CA LYS A 126 14.07 -1.54 -15.63
C LYS A 126 12.71 -1.81 -15.00
N GLU A 127 12.01 -2.82 -15.49
CA GLU A 127 10.85 -3.37 -14.77
C GLU A 127 11.34 -4.29 -13.64
N GLY A 128 10.98 -3.98 -12.40
CA GLY A 128 11.27 -4.77 -11.21
C GLY A 128 10.47 -6.07 -11.21
N LYS A 129 11.16 -7.21 -11.09
CA LYS A 129 10.54 -8.54 -11.19
C LYS A 129 9.71 -8.92 -9.96
N LYS A 130 8.65 -9.69 -10.25
CA LYS A 130 7.67 -10.27 -9.33
C LYS A 130 8.32 -11.12 -8.23
N PRO A 131 8.10 -10.84 -6.93
CA PRO A 131 8.43 -11.79 -5.89
C PRO A 131 7.55 -13.06 -6.01
N SER A 132 8.04 -14.17 -5.47
CA SER A 132 7.36 -15.48 -5.57
C SER A 132 5.99 -15.47 -4.85
N PHE A 133 5.08 -16.34 -5.28
CA PHE A 133 3.75 -16.50 -4.65
C PHE A 133 3.83 -16.80 -3.15
N LEU A 134 4.93 -17.37 -2.65
CA LEU A 134 5.13 -17.61 -1.21
C LEU A 134 5.19 -16.31 -0.38
N TYR A 135 5.67 -15.21 -0.95
CA TYR A 135 5.67 -13.90 -0.29
C TYR A 135 4.25 -13.28 -0.17
N PHE A 136 3.29 -13.74 -0.97
CA PHE A 136 1.88 -13.30 -0.90
C PHE A 136 1.25 -13.62 0.45
N PHE A 137 1.60 -14.78 1.04
CA PHE A 137 1.05 -15.22 2.33
C PHE A 137 1.52 -14.38 3.51
N PHE A 138 2.76 -13.87 3.46
CA PHE A 138 3.35 -13.08 4.54
C PHE A 138 3.15 -11.58 4.36
N SER A 139 2.85 -11.13 3.14
CA SER A 139 2.45 -9.75 2.88
C SER A 139 1.50 -9.65 1.68
N PRO A 140 0.18 -9.57 1.90
CA PRO A 140 -0.82 -9.49 0.82
C PRO A 140 -0.74 -8.18 0.00
N ILE A 141 0.22 -7.30 0.28
CA ILE A 141 0.35 -6.01 -0.40
C ILE A 141 1.79 -5.73 -0.88
N ALA A 142 2.84 -6.31 -0.27
CA ALA A 142 4.25 -6.03 -0.65
C ALA A 142 4.71 -6.65 -1.99
N HIS A 143 3.90 -7.46 -2.64
CA HIS A 143 4.32 -8.32 -3.75
C HIS A 143 4.08 -7.71 -5.14
N ARG A 144 4.14 -6.41 -5.32
CA ARG A 144 3.70 -5.77 -6.58
C ARG A 144 4.88 -5.63 -7.54
N ASN A 145 4.63 -5.50 -8.85
CA ASN A 145 5.70 -5.24 -9.82
C ASN A 145 6.37 -3.90 -9.42
N SER A 146 7.36 -3.37 -10.13
CA SER A 146 7.74 -1.96 -9.93
C SER A 146 8.50 -1.45 -11.14
N VAL A 147 8.70 -0.15 -11.22
CA VAL A 147 9.70 0.40 -12.13
C VAL A 147 10.91 0.77 -11.30
N GLU A 148 12.06 0.18 -11.61
CA GLU A 148 13.32 0.44 -10.94
C GLU A 148 14.14 1.44 -11.76
N LEU A 149 14.58 2.51 -11.09
CA LEU A 149 15.60 3.43 -11.57
C LEU A 149 16.92 3.05 -10.93
N ILE A 150 17.91 2.70 -11.74
CA ILE A 150 19.26 2.38 -11.31
C ILE A 150 20.13 3.59 -11.61
N THR A 151 20.80 4.11 -10.59
CA THR A 151 21.75 5.20 -10.76
C THR A 151 23.16 4.70 -11.06
N THR A 152 24.02 5.56 -11.59
CA THR A 152 25.42 5.26 -11.96
C THR A 152 26.27 4.84 -10.75
N ASP A 153 25.89 5.27 -9.56
CA ASP A 153 26.48 4.83 -8.27
C ASP A 153 25.91 3.49 -7.76
N GLY A 154 25.04 2.83 -8.53
CA GLY A 154 24.45 1.54 -8.22
C GLY A 154 23.25 1.59 -7.27
N LYS A 155 22.79 2.76 -6.82
CA LYS A 155 21.56 2.86 -6.01
C LYS A 155 20.34 2.51 -6.86
N LYS A 156 19.38 1.85 -6.23
CA LYS A 156 18.12 1.43 -6.86
C LYS A 156 16.95 2.16 -6.21
N TYR A 157 16.19 2.89 -7.01
CA TYR A 157 14.97 3.56 -6.60
C TYR A 157 13.77 2.87 -7.23
N GLN A 158 12.84 2.41 -6.39
CA GLN A 158 11.63 1.74 -6.85
C GLN A 158 10.48 2.73 -6.88
N ILE A 159 9.95 2.97 -8.07
CA ILE A 159 8.66 3.62 -8.29
C ILE A 159 7.61 2.52 -8.13
N MET A 160 6.82 2.65 -7.08
CA MET A 160 5.88 1.64 -6.60
C MET A 160 4.61 1.61 -7.47
N ASN A 161 3.77 0.58 -7.29
CA ASN A 161 3.24 -0.15 -8.44
C ASN A 161 1.72 -0.37 -8.55
N SER A 162 1.29 -0.29 -9.81
CA SER A 162 0.18 -0.83 -10.63
C SER A 162 -1.11 -1.40 -10.05
N VAL A 163 -1.24 -1.69 -8.77
CA VAL A 163 -2.49 -2.32 -8.34
C VAL A 163 -3.58 -1.27 -8.33
N LEU A 164 -4.65 -1.59 -9.05
CA LEU A 164 -5.82 -0.75 -9.17
C LEU A 164 -6.82 -1.23 -8.11
N PHE A 165 -6.91 -0.49 -7.02
CA PHE A 165 -7.87 -0.81 -5.98
C PHE A 165 -9.29 -0.82 -6.59
N GLY A 166 -10.01 -1.94 -6.40
CA GLY A 166 -11.29 -2.19 -7.06
C GLY A 166 -11.27 -3.17 -8.23
N SER A 167 -10.09 -3.56 -8.73
CA SER A 167 -9.98 -4.62 -9.74
C SER A 167 -9.54 -5.93 -9.10
N ARG A 168 -10.45 -6.90 -9.01
CA ARG A 168 -10.18 -8.26 -8.48
C ARG A 168 -9.02 -8.93 -9.22
N ASN A 169 -8.87 -8.66 -10.51
CA ASN A 169 -7.79 -9.19 -11.32
C ASN A 169 -6.45 -8.55 -10.97
N SER A 170 -6.41 -7.26 -10.60
CA SER A 170 -5.16 -6.57 -10.21
C SER A 170 -4.62 -6.96 -8.83
N LEU A 171 -5.37 -7.72 -8.04
CA LEU A 171 -4.90 -8.23 -6.73
C LEU A 171 -3.88 -9.36 -6.89
N LYS A 172 -3.79 -9.98 -8.08
CA LYS A 172 -2.76 -10.98 -8.35
C LYS A 172 -1.52 -10.27 -8.92
N PRO A 173 -0.32 -10.46 -8.33
CA PRO A 173 0.92 -9.87 -8.84
C PRO A 173 1.20 -10.20 -10.30
N ASN A 174 0.83 -11.42 -10.72
CA ASN A 174 1.06 -11.92 -12.06
C ASN A 174 -0.13 -11.70 -13.00
N SER A 175 -1.02 -10.77 -12.67
CA SER A 175 -2.17 -10.47 -13.52
C SER A 175 -1.80 -9.61 -14.70
N LYS A 176 -2.44 -9.88 -15.83
CA LYS A 176 -2.31 -9.10 -17.06
C LYS A 176 -2.55 -7.60 -16.83
N VAL A 177 -3.54 -7.24 -15.99
CA VAL A 177 -3.88 -5.85 -15.65
C VAL A 177 -2.75 -5.13 -14.92
N THR A 178 -2.07 -5.82 -14.00
CA THR A 178 -0.94 -5.27 -13.24
C THR A 178 0.29 -5.13 -14.13
N ASP A 179 0.51 -6.09 -15.02
CA ASP A 179 1.60 -6.07 -16.01
C ASP A 179 1.42 -4.93 -17.00
N GLU A 180 0.26 -4.82 -17.65
CA GLU A 180 -0.06 -3.74 -18.60
C GLU A 180 0.13 -2.35 -17.97
N ARG A 181 -0.32 -2.17 -16.73
CA ARG A 181 -0.15 -0.90 -16.02
C ARG A 181 1.30 -0.64 -15.64
N THR A 182 2.07 -1.67 -15.28
CA THR A 182 3.51 -1.53 -14.99
C THR A 182 4.27 -1.11 -16.24
N THR A 183 4.01 -1.78 -17.37
CA THR A 183 4.63 -1.46 -18.66
C THR A 183 4.24 -0.07 -19.14
N LYS A 184 3.00 0.38 -18.90
CA LYS A 184 2.60 1.76 -19.16
C LYS A 184 3.41 2.76 -18.35
N ILE A 185 3.55 2.55 -17.04
CA ILE A 185 4.37 3.40 -16.16
C ILE A 185 5.83 3.40 -16.61
N TYR A 186 6.39 2.23 -16.92
CA TYR A 186 7.76 2.08 -17.43
C TYR A 186 7.97 2.90 -18.71
N ASN A 187 7.10 2.75 -19.70
CA ASN A 187 7.18 3.48 -20.96
C ASN A 187 7.06 4.99 -20.75
N GLU A 188 6.18 5.44 -19.85
CA GLU A 188 6.04 6.86 -19.52
C GLU A 188 7.29 7.42 -18.84
N VAL A 189 7.84 6.73 -17.83
CA VAL A 189 9.08 7.12 -17.14
C VAL A 189 10.26 7.14 -18.12
N LYS A 190 10.41 6.12 -18.97
CA LYS A 190 11.43 6.08 -20.02
C LYS A 190 11.29 7.27 -20.98
N ASN A 191 10.06 7.57 -21.44
CA ASN A 191 9.78 8.71 -22.31
C ASN A 191 10.01 10.08 -21.65
N MET A 192 10.04 10.15 -20.31
CA MET A 192 10.40 11.35 -19.57
C MET A 192 11.91 11.55 -19.50
N ILE A 193 12.68 10.46 -19.40
CA ILE A 193 14.15 10.49 -19.26
C ILE A 193 14.85 10.58 -20.62
N SER A 194 14.30 9.96 -21.67
CA SER A 194 14.91 9.92 -23.01
C SER A 194 14.71 11.20 -23.86
N LYS A 195 14.11 12.28 -23.31
CA LYS A 195 13.91 13.57 -24.00
C LYS A 195 14.70 14.68 -23.32
#